data_AF-A0A3N5QKG1-F1
#
_entry.id   AF-A0A3N5QKG1-F1
#
_cell.length_a   1.000
_cell.length_b   1.000
_cell.length_c   1.000
_cell.angle_alpha   90.00
_cell.angle_beta   90.00
_cell.angle_gamma   90.00
#
_symmetry.space_group_name_H-M   'P 1'
#
loop_
_entity.id
_entity.type
_entity.pdbx_description
1 polymer ?
#
loop_
_entity_poly.entity_id
_entity_poly.type
_entity_poly.pdbx_seq_one_letter_code
_entity_poly.pdbx_strand_id
1 'polypeptide(L)'
;STTSDLIPLWQGRPCSKGTTDFTRLLAGELVYSGVRRTPVCALPGDVSLFGGTLRPAAELFATTLDVWLLLGEIAESELDCDTANGRPATRLAAIDRLARSFCCDRTELSAEDVLSVARQFAAAQEEQLTQALKRVTAENTGIFLSVIVSGSGSFLARRVIAKNSSTESAEVVSLDSHLTPEIAAAAPACAVAVLAHEETHGVFQRDLLPHPAGG
;
A
#
# COMPACT_ATOMS: atom_id res chain seq x y z
N SER A 1 6.16 0.41 1.02
CA SER A 1 6.30 1.56 1.94
C SER A 1 6.03 2.92 1.28
N THR A 2 6.44 3.12 0.02
CA THR A 2 6.25 4.39 -0.72
C THR A 2 5.11 4.33 -1.75
N THR A 3 4.92 3.19 -2.39
CA THR A 3 3.91 2.96 -3.43
C THR A 3 2.94 1.86 -3.02
N SER A 4 1.82 1.80 -3.74
CA SER A 4 0.89 0.68 -3.75
C SER A 4 0.67 0.25 -5.20
N ASP A 5 0.78 -1.06 -5.46
CA ASP A 5 0.68 -1.67 -6.78
C ASP A 5 -0.62 -2.48 -6.85
N LEU A 6 -1.42 -2.26 -7.90
CA LEU A 6 -2.71 -2.91 -8.13
C LEU A 6 -2.64 -3.66 -9.46
N ILE A 7 -2.31 -4.95 -9.39
CA ILE A 7 -1.99 -5.77 -10.56
C ILE A 7 -3.13 -6.77 -10.82
N PRO A 8 -3.91 -6.63 -11.90
CA PRO A 8 -4.94 -7.60 -12.23
C PRO A 8 -4.28 -8.89 -12.74
N LEU A 9 -4.84 -10.03 -12.33
CA LEU A 9 -4.42 -11.36 -12.76
C LEU A 9 -5.58 -12.07 -13.47
N TRP A 10 -5.32 -12.60 -14.66
CA TRP A 10 -6.24 -13.46 -15.40
C TRP A 10 -5.64 -14.85 -15.55
N GLN A 11 -6.32 -15.88 -15.03
CA GLN A 11 -5.83 -17.26 -15.03
C GLN A 11 -4.39 -17.40 -14.50
N GLY A 12 -4.08 -16.70 -13.41
CA GLY A 12 -2.75 -16.71 -12.77
C GLY A 12 -1.68 -15.91 -13.50
N ARG A 13 -2.02 -15.18 -14.58
CA ARG A 13 -1.06 -14.35 -15.33
C ARG A 13 -1.38 -12.86 -15.17
N PRO A 14 -0.37 -12.00 -14.98
CA PRO A 14 -0.58 -10.56 -15.02
C PRO A 14 -1.23 -10.12 -16.33
N CYS A 15 -2.33 -9.38 -16.23
CA CYS A 15 -3.03 -8.77 -17.37
C CYS A 15 -3.04 -7.25 -17.27
N SER A 16 -1.99 -6.67 -16.67
CA SER A 16 -1.75 -5.24 -16.59
C SER A 16 -1.76 -4.56 -17.97
N LYS A 17 -2.38 -3.39 -18.05
CA LYS A 17 -2.26 -2.49 -19.20
C LYS A 17 -0.91 -1.78 -19.23
N GLY A 18 -0.37 -1.45 -18.06
CA GLY A 18 0.87 -0.71 -17.95
C GLY A 18 2.10 -1.62 -17.92
N THR A 19 3.02 -1.43 -18.87
CA THR A 19 4.34 -2.11 -18.89
C THR A 19 5.49 -1.23 -18.40
N THR A 20 5.22 0.07 -18.23
CA THR A 20 6.12 1.07 -17.65
C THR A 20 5.43 1.79 -16.49
N ASP A 21 6.18 2.36 -15.55
CA ASP A 21 5.60 3.11 -14.43
C ASP A 21 4.66 4.24 -14.89
N PHE A 22 5.02 4.95 -15.97
CA PHE A 22 4.15 5.97 -16.55
C PHE A 22 2.80 5.40 -16.99
N THR A 23 2.81 4.30 -17.74
CA THR A 23 1.58 3.66 -18.20
C THR A 23 0.78 3.01 -17.07
N ARG A 24 1.45 2.52 -16.02
CA ARG A 24 0.80 1.96 -14.83
C ARG A 24 0.13 3.05 -14.01
N LEU A 25 0.74 4.23 -13.91
CA LEU A 25 0.13 5.43 -13.33
C LEU A 25 -1.13 5.86 -14.08
N LEU A 26 -1.07 5.87 -15.41
CA LEU A 26 -2.23 6.18 -16.26
C LEU A 26 -3.38 5.17 -16.06
N ALA A 27 -3.06 3.89 -15.98
CA ALA A 27 -4.04 2.81 -15.78
C ALA A 27 -4.57 2.72 -14.32
N GLY A 28 -3.93 3.41 -13.36
CA GLY A 28 -4.25 3.28 -11.94
C GLY A 28 -3.71 2.00 -11.28
N GLU A 29 -2.83 1.27 -11.97
CA GLU A 29 -2.15 0.06 -11.49
C GLU A 29 -0.95 0.36 -10.58
N LEU A 30 -0.53 1.63 -10.54
CA LEU A 30 0.49 2.15 -9.64
C LEU A 30 -0.02 3.42 -8.99
N VAL A 31 0.02 3.48 -7.66
CA VAL A 31 -0.30 4.67 -6.86
C VAL A 31 0.91 5.03 -6.02
N TYR A 32 1.38 6.28 -6.11
CA TYR A 32 2.47 6.83 -5.28
C TYR A 32 1.98 7.20 -3.87
N SER A 33 1.38 6.22 -3.21
CA SER A 33 0.85 6.33 -1.86
C SER A 33 1.14 5.03 -1.14
N GLY A 34 1.98 5.10 -0.12
CA GLY A 34 2.33 3.98 0.73
C GLY A 34 2.16 4.35 2.20
N VAL A 35 2.32 3.38 3.09
CA VAL A 35 2.02 3.56 4.52
C VAL A 35 3.16 4.17 5.35
N ARG A 36 4.28 4.55 4.73
CA ARG A 36 5.42 5.15 5.47
C ARG A 36 5.89 6.48 4.90
N ARG A 37 6.26 6.52 3.62
CA ARG A 37 7.09 7.62 3.08
C ARG A 37 6.32 8.69 2.32
N THR A 38 5.01 8.56 2.17
CA THR A 38 4.21 9.54 1.42
C THR A 38 4.06 10.80 2.26
N PRO A 39 4.50 11.99 1.78
CA PRO A 39 4.30 13.23 2.51
C PRO A 39 2.81 13.52 2.70
N VAL A 40 2.39 13.95 3.89
CA VAL A 40 0.96 14.21 4.15
C VAL A 40 0.41 15.33 3.27
N CYS A 41 1.24 16.30 2.89
CA CYS A 41 0.87 17.37 1.97
C CYS A 41 0.68 16.92 0.51
N ALA A 42 1.10 15.70 0.17
CA ALA A 42 0.87 15.06 -1.12
C ALA A 42 -0.39 14.17 -1.14
N LEU A 43 -1.01 13.92 0.01
CA LEU A 43 -2.30 13.24 0.06
C LEU A 43 -3.41 14.15 -0.51
N PRO A 44 -4.44 13.57 -1.14
CA PRO A 44 -5.51 14.37 -1.72
C PRO A 44 -6.41 14.95 -0.64
N GLY A 45 -6.98 16.12 -0.93
CA GLY A 45 -7.99 16.77 -0.10
C GLY A 45 -7.42 17.70 0.97
N ASP A 46 -8.34 18.47 1.54
CA ASP A 46 -8.09 19.33 2.68
C ASP A 46 -8.61 18.64 3.95
N VAL A 47 -8.15 19.08 5.12
CA VAL A 47 -8.67 18.60 6.41
C VAL A 47 -9.61 19.64 7.02
N SER A 48 -10.59 19.19 7.79
CA SER A 48 -11.47 20.03 8.57
C SER A 48 -11.01 20.10 10.02
N LEU A 49 -10.82 21.30 10.54
CA LEU A 49 -10.41 21.56 11.92
C LEU A 49 -11.04 22.87 12.41
N PHE A 50 -11.54 22.88 13.65
CA PHE A 50 -12.17 24.05 14.28
C PHE A 50 -13.26 24.72 13.43
N GLY A 51 -14.01 23.94 12.66
CA GLY A 51 -15.07 24.44 11.77
C GLY A 51 -14.58 25.09 10.46
N GLY A 52 -13.27 25.12 10.23
CA GLY A 52 -12.65 25.54 8.97
C GLY A 52 -12.09 24.36 8.18
N THR A 53 -11.73 24.63 6.93
CA THR A 53 -11.02 23.69 6.04
C THR A 53 -9.64 24.25 5.75
N LEU A 54 -8.61 23.41 5.85
CA LEU A 54 -7.22 23.82 5.73
C LEU A 54 -6.40 22.75 5.01
N ARG A 55 -5.43 23.23 4.24
CA ARG A 55 -4.45 22.40 3.56
C ARG A 55 -3.13 22.44 4.32
N PRO A 56 -2.43 21.31 4.52
CA PRO A 56 -1.11 21.32 5.13
C PRO A 56 -0.12 22.14 4.28
N ALA A 57 0.87 22.72 4.95
CA ALA A 57 2.00 23.37 4.31
C ALA A 57 2.70 22.41 3.33
N ALA A 58 3.18 22.94 2.21
CA ALA A 58 3.86 22.18 1.16
C ALA A 58 5.33 21.83 1.52
N GLU A 59 5.56 21.43 2.77
CA GLU A 59 6.86 21.02 3.29
C GLU A 59 6.79 19.59 3.85
N LEU A 60 7.94 18.90 3.89
CA LEU A 60 8.05 17.56 4.45
C LEU A 60 8.13 17.62 5.98
N PHE A 61 7.02 17.94 6.64
CA PHE A 61 6.93 17.92 8.10
C PHE A 61 6.48 16.58 8.66
N ALA A 62 5.53 15.93 7.97
CA ALA A 62 5.01 14.61 8.33
C ALA A 62 4.77 13.74 7.10
N THR A 63 4.66 12.44 7.34
CA THR A 63 4.41 11.42 6.32
C THR A 63 3.28 10.49 6.74
N THR A 64 2.87 9.57 5.86
CA THR A 64 1.90 8.53 6.19
C THR A 64 2.35 7.64 7.34
N LEU A 65 3.66 7.50 7.62
CA LEU A 65 4.13 6.85 8.84
C LEU A 65 3.51 7.49 10.09
N ASP A 66 3.47 8.82 10.15
CA ASP A 66 2.92 9.56 11.30
C ASP A 66 1.43 9.32 11.45
N VAL A 67 0.70 9.31 10.34
CA VAL A 67 -0.73 9.00 10.31
C VAL A 67 -0.98 7.62 10.90
N TRP A 68 -0.27 6.60 10.41
CA TRP A 68 -0.52 5.22 10.81
C TRP A 68 0.05 4.86 12.20
N LEU A 69 1.10 5.55 12.66
CA LEU A 69 1.55 5.50 14.06
C LEU A 69 0.45 6.03 15.00
N LEU A 70 -0.14 7.19 14.69
CA LEU A 70 -1.19 7.82 15.50
C LEU A 70 -2.49 7.00 15.51
N LEU A 71 -2.77 6.25 14.45
CA LEU A 71 -3.90 5.33 14.40
C LEU A 71 -3.60 3.93 14.96
N GLY A 72 -2.35 3.65 15.32
CA GLY A 72 -1.94 2.37 15.93
C GLY A 72 -1.84 1.21 14.95
N GLU A 73 -1.85 1.47 13.64
CA GLU A 73 -1.69 0.46 12.60
C GLU A 73 -0.20 0.10 12.35
N ILE A 74 0.70 1.03 12.70
CA ILE A 74 2.14 0.79 12.72
C ILE A 74 2.62 0.91 14.16
N ALA A 75 3.44 -0.07 14.58
CA ALA A 75 4.03 -0.09 15.92
C ALA A 75 5.10 1.01 16.08
N GLU A 76 5.20 1.55 17.29
CA GLU A 76 6.23 2.53 17.65
C GLU A 76 7.62 1.89 17.70
N SER A 77 8.65 2.66 17.37
CA SER A 77 10.04 2.24 17.51
C SER A 77 10.95 3.42 17.86
N GLU A 78 11.59 3.34 19.03
CA GLU A 78 12.57 4.34 19.50
C GLU A 78 13.87 4.33 18.67
N LEU A 79 14.14 3.22 17.97
CA LEU A 79 15.34 3.02 17.15
C LEU A 79 15.14 3.46 15.69
N ASP A 80 13.89 3.62 15.27
CA ASP A 80 13.55 4.01 13.91
C ASP A 80 13.50 5.54 13.81
N CYS A 81 14.59 6.13 13.32
CA CYS A 81 14.74 7.56 13.11
C CYS A 81 14.58 7.96 11.63
N ASP A 82 14.11 7.06 10.76
CA ASP A 82 13.79 7.38 9.35
C ASP A 82 12.45 8.13 9.25
N THR A 83 12.35 9.25 9.98
CA THR A 83 11.19 10.15 9.99
C THR A 83 11.59 11.51 9.42
N ALA A 84 10.59 12.31 9.02
CA ALA A 84 10.79 13.59 8.35
C ALA A 84 11.70 14.59 9.09
N ASN A 85 11.79 14.50 10.42
CA ASN A 85 12.64 15.35 11.24
C ASN A 85 13.78 14.59 11.96
N GLY A 86 14.02 13.33 11.59
CA GLY A 86 15.06 12.48 12.19
C GLY A 86 14.80 12.07 13.65
N ARG A 87 13.60 12.33 14.19
CA ARG A 87 13.21 11.89 15.54
C ARG A 87 12.63 10.48 15.51
N PRO A 88 12.57 9.77 16.64
CA PRO A 88 11.99 8.43 16.69
C PRO A 88 10.58 8.32 16.10
N ALA A 89 10.26 7.14 15.57
CA ALA A 89 8.95 6.77 15.04
C ALA A 89 8.00 6.39 16.19
N THR A 90 7.74 7.34 17.07
CA THR A 90 6.81 7.21 18.20
C THR A 90 5.55 8.05 17.95
N ARG A 91 4.45 7.71 18.62
CA ARG A 91 3.18 8.44 18.57
C ARG A 91 3.38 9.87 19.05
N LEU A 92 4.15 10.06 20.13
CA LEU A 92 4.43 11.39 20.67
C LEU A 92 5.17 12.26 19.64
N ALA A 93 6.22 11.75 19.02
CA ALA A 93 6.95 12.49 17.99
C ALA A 93 6.11 12.71 16.70
N ALA A 94 5.22 11.77 16.38
CA ALA A 94 4.29 11.90 15.25
C ALA A 94 3.28 13.04 15.45
N ILE A 95 2.83 13.27 16.70
CA ILE A 95 1.98 14.44 17.03
C ILE A 95 2.69 15.73 16.63
N ASP A 96 3.97 15.87 16.99
CA ASP A 96 4.75 17.09 16.68
C ASP A 96 4.94 17.29 15.19
N ARG A 97 5.28 16.22 14.46
CA ARG A 97 5.45 16.27 13.01
C ARG A 97 4.15 16.66 12.31
N LEU A 98 3.03 16.06 12.70
CA LEU A 98 1.74 16.33 12.07
C LEU A 98 1.20 17.74 12.42
N ALA A 99 1.39 18.22 13.65
CA ALA A 99 1.04 19.60 14.03
C ALA A 99 1.82 20.64 13.21
N ARG A 100 3.14 20.41 13.01
CA ARG A 100 3.98 21.29 12.18
C ARG A 100 3.52 21.36 10.72
N SER A 101 2.79 20.35 10.24
CA SER A 101 2.22 20.37 8.89
C SER A 101 1.18 21.49 8.71
N PHE A 102 0.69 22.09 9.79
CA PHE A 102 -0.21 23.25 9.79
C PHE A 102 0.46 24.50 10.35
N CYS A 103 1.80 24.52 10.40
CA CYS A 103 2.60 25.57 11.02
C CYS A 103 2.30 25.78 12.53
N CYS A 104 1.77 24.76 13.19
CA CYS A 104 1.42 24.77 14.60
C CYS A 104 2.36 23.88 15.44
N ASP A 105 2.24 24.02 16.76
CA ASP A 105 2.85 23.10 17.74
C ASP A 105 1.81 22.58 18.77
N ARG A 106 2.29 21.87 19.81
CA ARG A 106 1.43 21.29 20.86
C ARG A 106 0.71 22.30 21.75
N THR A 107 1.10 23.58 21.70
CA THR A 107 0.43 24.66 22.42
C THR A 107 -0.80 25.16 21.67
N GLU A 108 -0.85 24.96 20.36
CA GLU A 108 -1.95 25.37 19.49
C GLU A 108 -2.87 24.21 19.09
N LEU A 109 -2.32 23.01 18.90
CA LEU A 109 -3.08 21.80 18.57
C LEU A 109 -2.94 20.75 19.67
N SER A 110 -4.08 20.31 20.20
CA SER A 110 -4.10 19.21 21.16
C SER A 110 -3.80 17.87 20.46
N ALA A 111 -3.41 16.86 21.25
CA ALA A 111 -3.24 15.50 20.73
C ALA A 111 -4.52 14.94 20.08
N GLU A 112 -5.70 15.35 20.56
CA GLU A 112 -6.99 14.93 20.01
C GLU A 112 -7.26 15.58 18.65
N ASP A 113 -6.94 16.86 18.50
CA ASP A 113 -7.03 17.58 17.22
C ASP A 113 -6.14 16.92 16.17
N VAL A 114 -4.89 16.63 16.53
CA VAL A 114 -3.92 15.97 15.65
C VAL A 114 -4.37 14.55 15.29
N LEU A 115 -4.96 13.81 16.23
CA LEU A 115 -5.53 12.50 15.95
C LEU A 115 -6.74 12.59 15.01
N SER A 116 -7.59 13.60 15.15
CA SER A 116 -8.70 13.87 14.22
C SER A 116 -8.20 14.12 12.80
N VAL A 117 -7.15 14.94 12.66
CA VAL A 117 -6.46 15.18 11.38
C VAL A 117 -5.88 13.89 10.80
N ALA A 118 -5.22 13.06 11.61
CA ALA A 118 -4.67 11.78 11.17
C ALA A 118 -5.76 10.85 10.60
N ARG A 119 -6.95 10.78 11.24
CA ARG A 119 -8.08 10.01 10.71
C ARG A 119 -8.54 10.51 9.34
N GLN A 120 -8.55 11.82 9.13
CA GLN A 120 -8.94 12.42 7.85
C GLN A 120 -7.92 12.09 6.75
N PHE A 121 -6.62 12.21 7.03
CA PHE A 121 -5.58 11.80 6.08
C PHE A 121 -5.64 10.29 5.76
N ALA A 122 -5.87 9.44 6.75
CA ALA A 122 -6.05 8.01 6.54
C ALA A 122 -7.25 7.72 5.64
N ALA A 123 -8.40 8.39 5.87
CA ALA A 123 -9.59 8.25 5.03
C ALA A 123 -9.33 8.73 3.60
N ALA A 124 -8.62 9.85 3.43
CA ALA A 124 -8.25 10.36 2.11
C ALA A 124 -7.31 9.41 1.36
N GLN A 125 -6.32 8.82 2.05
CA GLN A 125 -5.42 7.81 1.47
C GLN A 125 -6.20 6.54 1.08
N GLU A 126 -7.09 6.07 1.95
CA GLU A 126 -7.91 4.90 1.69
C GLU A 126 -8.85 5.11 0.50
N GLU A 127 -9.47 6.28 0.39
CA GLU A 127 -10.31 6.64 -0.75
C GLU A 127 -9.50 6.72 -2.06
N GLN A 128 -8.29 7.32 -2.02
CA GLN A 128 -7.40 7.36 -3.18
C GLN A 128 -7.11 5.96 -3.74
N LEU A 129 -6.79 5.01 -2.85
CA LEU A 129 -6.52 3.62 -3.23
C LEU A 129 -7.79 2.90 -3.67
N THR A 130 -8.93 3.17 -3.02
CA THR A 130 -10.23 2.60 -3.41
C THR A 130 -10.63 3.04 -4.81
N GLN A 131 -10.40 4.31 -5.17
CA GLN A 131 -10.65 4.83 -6.52
C GLN A 131 -9.68 4.24 -7.55
N ALA A 132 -8.43 4.01 -7.20
CA ALA A 132 -7.50 3.29 -8.06
C ALA A 132 -7.95 1.84 -8.30
N LEU A 133 -8.35 1.12 -7.24
CA LEU A 133 -8.88 -0.24 -7.36
C LEU A 133 -10.15 -0.28 -8.22
N LYS A 134 -11.10 0.66 -8.03
CA LYS A 134 -12.30 0.77 -8.88
C LYS A 134 -11.97 0.94 -10.36
N ARG A 135 -10.93 1.72 -10.70
CA ARG A 135 -10.47 1.87 -12.08
C ARG A 135 -9.93 0.55 -12.63
N VAL A 136 -9.05 -0.12 -11.88
CA VAL A 136 -8.48 -1.41 -12.28
C VAL A 136 -9.57 -2.47 -12.47
N THR A 137 -10.54 -2.56 -11.55
CA THR A 137 -11.63 -3.56 -11.63
C THR A 137 -12.64 -3.23 -12.73
N ALA A 138 -12.94 -1.96 -13.00
CA ALA A 138 -13.85 -1.58 -14.08
C ALA A 138 -13.31 -1.95 -15.47
N GLU A 139 -11.99 -1.93 -15.64
CA GLU A 139 -11.33 -2.29 -16.91
C GLU A 139 -11.10 -3.80 -17.08
N ASN A 140 -11.18 -4.57 -16.00
CA ASN A 140 -11.01 -6.01 -15.97
C ASN A 140 -12.33 -6.66 -15.56
N THR A 141 -13.25 -6.75 -16.51
CA THR A 141 -14.62 -7.22 -16.26
C THR A 141 -14.63 -8.70 -15.89
N GLY A 142 -15.09 -9.00 -14.69
CA GLY A 142 -15.15 -10.36 -14.15
C GLY A 142 -15.40 -10.35 -12.65
N ILE A 143 -15.68 -11.52 -12.09
CA ILE A 143 -15.74 -11.71 -10.65
C ILE A 143 -14.32 -11.96 -10.16
N PHE A 144 -13.81 -11.10 -9.30
CA PHE A 144 -12.56 -11.35 -8.59
C PHE A 144 -12.82 -12.39 -7.50
N LEU A 145 -12.36 -13.62 -7.71
CA LEU A 145 -12.54 -14.70 -6.74
C LEU A 145 -11.60 -14.55 -5.53
N SER A 146 -10.42 -14.00 -5.76
CA SER A 146 -9.40 -13.82 -4.72
C SER A 146 -8.65 -12.51 -4.93
N VAL A 147 -8.19 -11.92 -3.83
CA VAL A 147 -7.25 -10.79 -3.82
C VAL A 147 -6.04 -11.16 -3.00
N ILE A 148 -4.86 -11.05 -3.61
CA ILE A 148 -3.59 -11.33 -2.95
C ILE A 148 -3.06 -10.02 -2.36
N VAL A 149 -2.78 -10.00 -1.06
CA VAL A 149 -2.19 -8.85 -0.38
C VAL A 149 -0.80 -9.19 0.15
N SER A 150 0.11 -8.24 0.07
CA SER A 150 1.51 -8.41 0.49
C SER A 150 2.14 -7.08 0.87
N GLY A 151 3.01 -7.13 1.87
CA GLY A 151 3.88 -6.04 2.27
C GLY A 151 3.33 -5.20 3.42
N SER A 152 4.11 -4.20 3.83
CA SER A 152 3.89 -3.45 5.08
C SER A 152 2.54 -2.70 5.18
N GLY A 153 1.79 -2.59 4.08
CA GLY A 153 0.51 -1.90 3.99
C GLY A 153 -0.71 -2.83 3.94
N SER A 154 -0.56 -4.13 4.23
CA SER A 154 -1.65 -5.11 4.13
C SER A 154 -2.88 -4.73 4.97
N PHE A 155 -2.72 -4.05 6.10
CA PHE A 155 -3.85 -3.55 6.90
C PHE A 155 -4.73 -2.57 6.09
N LEU A 156 -4.09 -1.65 5.34
CA LEU A 156 -4.77 -0.67 4.50
C LEU A 156 -5.38 -1.35 3.27
N ALA A 157 -4.67 -2.29 2.66
CA ALA A 157 -5.18 -3.07 1.54
C ALA A 157 -6.50 -3.78 1.88
N ARG A 158 -6.58 -4.41 3.07
CA ARG A 158 -7.83 -5.05 3.55
C ARG A 158 -9.00 -4.07 3.65
N ARG A 159 -8.76 -2.86 4.14
CA ARG A 159 -9.79 -1.80 4.22
C ARG A 159 -10.29 -1.38 2.83
N VAL A 160 -9.35 -1.19 1.89
CA VAL A 160 -9.63 -0.82 0.50
C VAL A 160 -10.45 -1.91 -0.22
N ILE A 161 -10.08 -3.18 -0.04
CA ILE A 161 -10.78 -4.33 -0.62
C ILE A 161 -12.23 -4.40 -0.12
N ALA A 162 -12.43 -4.24 1.19
CA ALA A 162 -13.75 -4.29 1.82
C ALA A 162 -14.69 -3.15 1.38
N LYS A 163 -14.16 -2.04 0.87
CA LYS A 163 -14.95 -0.89 0.37
C LYS A 163 -15.26 -0.94 -1.13
N ASN A 164 -14.73 -1.92 -1.86
CA ASN A 164 -14.94 -2.05 -3.29
C ASN A 164 -15.86 -3.24 -3.59
N SER A 165 -17.03 -2.96 -4.18
CA SER A 165 -18.05 -3.97 -4.49
C SER A 165 -17.58 -5.07 -5.45
N SER A 166 -16.54 -4.81 -6.26
CA SER A 166 -15.97 -5.83 -7.14
C SER A 166 -15.07 -6.83 -6.42
N THR A 167 -14.63 -6.50 -5.20
CA THR A 167 -13.67 -7.30 -4.43
C THR A 167 -14.14 -7.65 -3.01
N GLU A 168 -15.26 -7.09 -2.53
CA GLU A 168 -15.76 -7.29 -1.17
C GLU A 168 -16.08 -8.76 -0.84
N SER A 169 -16.46 -9.54 -1.85
CA SER A 169 -16.75 -10.97 -1.72
C SER A 169 -15.57 -11.88 -2.07
N ALA A 170 -14.42 -11.30 -2.44
CA ALA A 170 -13.23 -12.05 -2.81
C ALA A 170 -12.54 -12.63 -1.58
N GLU A 171 -11.97 -13.82 -1.71
CA GLU A 171 -11.09 -14.38 -0.69
C GLU A 171 -9.80 -13.55 -0.60
N VAL A 172 -9.51 -13.00 0.58
CA VAL A 172 -8.27 -12.24 0.80
C VAL A 172 -7.15 -13.17 1.24
N VAL A 173 -6.22 -13.45 0.34
CA VAL A 173 -5.03 -14.27 0.60
C VAL A 173 -3.88 -13.34 0.98
N SER A 174 -3.38 -13.49 2.21
CA SER A 174 -2.26 -12.67 2.70
C SER A 174 -0.95 -13.42 2.48
N LEU A 175 -0.06 -12.91 1.62
CA LEU A 175 1.28 -13.50 1.53
C LEU A 175 2.06 -13.33 2.83
N ASP A 176 1.79 -12.27 3.60
CA ASP A 176 2.45 -12.05 4.89
C ASP A 176 2.20 -13.19 5.91
N SER A 177 1.13 -13.98 5.78
CA SER A 177 0.89 -15.16 6.64
C SER A 177 1.59 -16.44 6.14
N HIS A 178 2.13 -16.40 4.92
CA HIS A 178 2.80 -17.52 4.27
C HIS A 178 4.32 -17.29 4.11
N LEU A 179 4.78 -16.05 4.28
CA LEU A 179 6.19 -15.68 4.18
C LEU A 179 6.73 -15.37 5.57
N THR A 180 7.93 -15.88 5.88
CA THR A 180 8.66 -15.41 7.07
C THR A 180 9.07 -13.95 6.88
N PRO A 181 9.33 -13.19 7.96
CA PRO A 181 9.79 -11.79 7.84
C PRO A 181 11.01 -11.61 6.93
N GLU A 182 11.94 -12.56 6.94
CA GLU A 182 13.13 -12.56 6.09
C GLU A 182 12.77 -12.70 4.61
N ILE A 183 11.83 -13.60 4.28
CA ILE A 183 11.35 -13.80 2.91
C ILE A 183 10.52 -12.60 2.47
N ALA A 184 9.67 -12.04 3.32
CA ALA A 184 8.87 -10.85 3.00
C ALA A 184 9.75 -9.64 2.64
N ALA A 185 10.88 -9.46 3.35
CA ALA A 185 11.86 -8.41 3.07
C ALA A 185 12.55 -8.59 1.70
N ALA A 186 12.63 -9.83 1.21
CA ALA A 186 13.22 -10.19 -0.08
C ALA A 186 12.18 -10.79 -1.06
N ALA A 187 10.89 -10.46 -0.89
CA ALA A 187 9.79 -11.16 -1.58
C ALA A 187 9.96 -11.20 -3.11
N PRO A 188 10.40 -10.12 -3.80
CA PRO A 188 10.66 -10.19 -5.24
C PRO A 188 11.76 -11.18 -5.62
N ALA A 189 12.84 -11.28 -4.84
CA ALA A 189 13.93 -12.21 -5.11
C ALA A 189 13.48 -13.67 -4.92
N CYS A 190 12.70 -13.93 -3.85
CA CYS A 190 12.12 -15.26 -3.62
C CYS A 190 11.11 -15.63 -4.73
N ALA A 191 10.28 -14.69 -5.19
CA ALA A 191 9.35 -14.93 -6.29
C ALA A 191 10.09 -15.32 -7.58
N VAL A 192 11.17 -14.60 -7.95
CA VAL A 192 11.97 -14.95 -9.12
C VAL A 192 12.66 -16.31 -8.97
N ALA A 193 13.14 -16.66 -7.77
CA ALA A 193 13.72 -17.98 -7.50
C ALA A 193 12.70 -19.12 -7.66
N VAL A 194 11.47 -18.93 -7.18
CA VAL A 194 10.36 -19.90 -7.36
C VAL A 194 10.01 -20.04 -8.83
N LEU A 195 9.86 -18.92 -9.56
CA LEU A 195 9.58 -18.96 -11.00
C LEU A 195 10.67 -19.70 -11.79
N ALA A 196 11.95 -19.44 -11.50
CA ALA A 196 13.06 -20.15 -12.13
C ALA A 196 13.07 -21.66 -11.79
N HIS A 197 12.71 -22.00 -10.56
CA HIS A 197 12.57 -23.39 -10.13
C HIS A 197 11.41 -24.11 -10.85
N GLU A 198 10.24 -23.47 -10.96
CA GLU A 198 9.09 -24.02 -11.69
C GLU A 198 9.36 -24.16 -13.19
N GLU A 199 10.02 -23.20 -13.82
CA GLU A 199 10.42 -23.29 -15.22
C GLU A 199 11.39 -24.45 -15.45
N THR A 200 12.42 -24.60 -14.60
CA THR A 200 13.39 -25.69 -14.73
C THR A 200 12.75 -27.06 -14.48
N HIS A 201 11.88 -27.21 -13.48
CA HIS A 201 11.15 -28.46 -13.25
C HIS A 201 10.12 -28.78 -14.35
N GLY A 202 9.47 -27.79 -14.95
CA GLY A 202 8.57 -27.96 -16.08
C GLY A 202 9.27 -28.36 -17.39
N VAL A 203 10.52 -27.91 -17.58
CA VAL A 203 11.38 -28.33 -18.71
C VAL A 203 11.79 -29.80 -18.57
N PHE A 204 12.22 -30.24 -17.38
CA PHE A 204 12.61 -31.64 -17.16
C PHE A 204 11.45 -32.65 -17.20
N GLN A 205 10.20 -32.22 -16.97
CA GLN A 205 9.03 -33.08 -17.18
C GLN A 205 8.61 -33.19 -18.66
N ARG A 206 8.88 -32.18 -19.50
CA ARG A 206 8.59 -32.22 -20.94
C ARG A 206 9.55 -33.11 -21.71
N ASP A 207 10.82 -33.17 -21.32
CA ASP A 207 11.86 -33.98 -21.97
C ASP A 207 11.81 -35.48 -21.61
N LEU A 208 10.86 -35.90 -20.78
CA LEU A 208 10.64 -37.30 -20.37
C LEU A 208 9.42 -37.96 -21.04
N LEU A 209 8.73 -37.28 -21.97
CA LEU A 209 7.69 -37.93 -22.77
C LEU A 209 8.35 -38.73 -23.91
N PRO A 210 8.18 -40.07 -23.96
CA PRO A 210 8.75 -40.86 -25.04
C PRO A 210 8.14 -40.43 -26.37
N HIS A 211 8.99 -40.20 -27.37
CA HIS A 211 8.56 -40.05 -28.77
C HIS A 211 7.61 -41.22 -29.13
N PRO A 212 6.44 -40.96 -29.75
CA PRO A 212 5.62 -42.04 -30.24
C PRO A 212 6.43 -42.82 -31.28
N ALA A 213 6.66 -44.10 -30.99
CA ALA A 213 7.24 -45.03 -31.94
C ALA A 213 6.35 -45.06 -33.18
N GLY A 214 6.91 -44.65 -34.32
CA GLY A 214 6.24 -44.72 -35.61
C GLY A 214 5.88 -46.16 -35.93
N GLY A 215 4.61 -46.37 -36.30
CA GLY A 215 4.04 -47.56 -36.89
C GLY A 215 3.08 -47.15 -37.99
#